data_AF-A0AAU7C8P2-F1
#
_entry.id   AF-A0AAU7C8P2-F1
#
_cell.length_a   1.000
_cell.length_b   1.000
_cell.length_c   1.000
_cell.angle_alpha   90.00
_cell.angle_beta   90.00
_cell.angle_gamma   90.00
#
_symmetry.space_group_name_H-M   'P 1'
#
loop_
_entity.id
_entity.type
_entity.pdbx_description
1 polymer ?
#
loop_
_entity_poly.entity_id
_entity_poly.type
_entity_poly.pdbx_seq_one_letter_code
_entity_poly.pdbx_strand_id
1 'polypeptide(L)'
;MITERIKAMLEACETGQPVFPPSVLFSEGWLLRIILDWFAHHGGDRYPLSPRPGARWFSESWLPSAFLPRYRGDRLAEARSHADGVLGHFTIGDPGTAGLTLQPDASQLVVIEAKLFARLSTGVRNAPYFDQAARSVACIAEVLRRAGRPAESMDDLALLILAPQARVEDGVFAWDAAPEAIRRKVRRRVEDYAGERDTWFREWFEPTWRRVDIRCLSWEEIIEVIAFHRPEAGQVIDSFYGRCLHYNRPRARAAFPGRRFGSAGERGEAAAIVLPSGLGPPVAASEQQPVPRAEEGDPSGQAPQQGSLGVALKKGAWQSIPTK
;
A
#
# COMPACT_ATOMS: atom_id res chain seq x y z
N MET A 1 33.42 10.44 -4.92
CA MET A 1 32.23 9.93 -5.64
C MET A 1 30.97 10.43 -4.93
N ILE A 2 29.84 10.59 -5.62
CA ILE A 2 28.60 11.12 -5.01
C ILE A 2 28.11 10.24 -3.84
N THR A 3 28.30 8.92 -3.93
CA THR A 3 27.97 7.93 -2.89
C THR A 3 28.70 8.18 -1.58
N GLU A 4 30.01 8.46 -1.62
CA GLU A 4 30.79 8.80 -0.43
C GLU A 4 30.29 10.08 0.25
N ARG A 5 29.87 11.07 -0.54
CA ARG A 5 29.28 12.30 0.02
C ARG A 5 27.94 12.00 0.69
N ILE A 6 27.09 11.18 0.07
CA ILE A 6 25.82 10.75 0.67
C ILE A 6 26.09 10.01 1.98
N LYS A 7 27.02 9.05 1.98
CA LYS A 7 27.42 8.30 3.18
C LYS A 7 27.85 9.24 4.31
N ALA A 8 28.72 10.21 4.03
CA ALA A 8 29.16 11.20 5.02
C ALA A 8 27.98 12.02 5.58
N MET A 9 26.99 12.39 4.76
CA MET A 9 25.78 13.08 5.22
C MET A 9 24.91 12.21 6.13
N LEU A 10 24.83 10.89 5.87
CA LEU A 10 24.13 9.94 6.72
C LEU A 10 24.86 9.74 8.06
N GLU A 11 26.17 9.55 8.04
CA GLU A 11 27.03 9.45 9.24
C GLU A 11 26.96 10.71 10.12
N ALA A 12 26.81 11.88 9.49
CA ALA A 12 26.61 13.15 10.20
C ALA A 12 25.31 13.16 11.04
N CYS A 13 24.27 12.40 10.64
CA CYS A 13 23.05 12.24 11.44
C CYS A 13 23.29 11.37 12.68
N GLU A 14 24.24 10.44 12.63
CA GLU A 14 24.59 9.59 13.78
C GLU A 14 25.46 10.33 14.80
N THR A 15 26.35 11.20 14.31
CA THR A 15 27.32 11.95 15.14
C THR A 15 26.77 13.26 15.72
N GLY A 16 25.48 13.55 15.50
CA GLY A 16 24.84 14.75 16.03
C GLY A 16 25.19 16.04 15.29
N GLN A 17 25.71 15.94 14.06
CA GLN A 17 25.99 17.07 13.16
C GLN A 17 25.16 16.98 11.86
N PRO A 18 23.83 16.75 11.93
CA PRO A 18 23.03 16.45 10.75
C PRO A 18 22.97 17.65 9.79
N VAL A 19 23.12 17.37 8.48
CA VAL A 19 22.91 18.36 7.41
C VAL A 19 21.49 18.30 6.82
N PHE A 20 20.64 17.40 7.33
CA PHE A 20 19.21 17.29 7.05
C PHE A 20 18.49 16.69 8.28
N PRO A 21 17.17 16.82 8.44
CA PRO A 21 16.47 16.31 9.62
C PRO A 21 16.72 14.80 9.85
N PRO A 22 17.19 14.36 11.05
CA PRO A 22 17.48 12.94 11.30
C PRO A 22 16.29 12.01 11.07
N SER A 23 15.05 12.48 11.21
CA SER A 23 13.83 11.72 10.91
C SER A 23 13.70 11.30 9.44
N VAL A 24 14.48 11.89 8.52
CA VAL A 24 14.55 11.41 7.13
C VAL A 24 15.30 10.07 7.05
N LEU A 25 16.40 9.92 7.82
CA LEU A 25 17.18 8.67 7.88
C LEU A 25 16.52 7.69 8.84
N PHE A 26 16.26 8.10 10.08
CA PHE A 26 15.62 7.28 11.09
C PHE A 26 14.10 7.33 10.91
N SER A 27 13.57 6.64 9.91
CA SER A 27 12.14 6.56 9.58
C SER A 27 11.66 5.10 9.46
N GLU A 28 10.34 4.89 9.49
CA GLU A 28 9.73 3.59 9.20
C GLU A 28 10.18 3.00 7.86
N GLY A 29 10.34 3.84 6.83
CA GLY A 29 10.74 3.39 5.49
C GLY A 29 12.15 2.81 5.47
N TRP A 30 13.12 3.45 6.12
CA TRP A 30 14.48 2.91 6.20
C TRP A 30 14.56 1.66 7.07
N LEU A 31 13.83 1.64 8.21
CA LEU A 31 13.75 0.45 9.05
C LEU A 31 13.19 -0.75 8.27
N LEU A 32 12.10 -0.55 7.52
CA LEU A 32 11.51 -1.57 6.66
C LEU A 32 12.51 -2.09 5.61
N ARG A 33 13.24 -1.19 4.94
CA ARG A 33 14.26 -1.57 3.93
C ARG A 33 15.35 -2.45 4.53
N ILE A 34 15.87 -2.11 5.71
CA ILE A 34 16.91 -2.87 6.39
C ILE A 34 16.40 -4.27 6.77
N ILE A 35 15.18 -4.36 7.31
CA ILE A 35 14.56 -5.63 7.68
C ILE A 35 14.31 -6.51 6.45
N LEU A 36 13.72 -5.96 5.39
CA LEU A 36 13.46 -6.71 4.15
C LEU A 36 14.75 -7.18 3.48
N ASP A 37 15.79 -6.34 3.47
CA ASP A 37 17.11 -6.73 2.98
C ASP A 37 17.69 -7.89 3.79
N TRP A 38 17.56 -7.86 5.12
CA TRP A 38 18.01 -8.98 5.95
C TRP A 38 17.27 -10.28 5.61
N PHE A 39 15.94 -10.26 5.52
CA PHE A 39 15.15 -11.47 5.19
C PHE A 39 15.39 -11.96 3.75
N ALA A 40 15.68 -11.07 2.81
CA ALA A 40 16.04 -11.47 1.44
C ALA A 40 17.30 -12.34 1.40
N HIS A 41 18.22 -12.17 2.35
CA HIS A 41 19.48 -12.90 2.42
C HIS A 41 19.47 -14.04 3.45
N HIS A 42 18.52 -14.06 4.40
CA HIS A 42 18.54 -14.99 5.54
C HIS A 42 17.21 -15.68 5.86
N GLY A 43 16.10 -15.27 5.24
CA GLY A 43 14.74 -15.59 5.71
C GLY A 43 14.25 -17.02 5.45
N GLY A 44 14.66 -17.65 4.35
CA GLY A 44 14.14 -18.97 3.96
C GLY A 44 12.60 -19.01 3.91
N ASP A 45 12.00 -20.21 3.88
CA ASP A 45 10.54 -20.33 3.69
C ASP A 45 9.72 -20.19 4.99
N ARG A 46 10.34 -19.71 6.08
CA ARG A 46 9.73 -19.80 7.42
C ARG A 46 9.08 -18.51 7.90
N TYR A 47 9.53 -17.34 7.41
CA TYR A 47 9.08 -16.06 7.95
C TYR A 47 8.20 -15.30 6.95
N PRO A 48 7.14 -14.60 7.41
CA PRO A 48 6.23 -13.84 6.54
C PRO A 48 6.91 -12.75 5.69
N LEU A 49 8.11 -12.31 6.08
CA LEU A 49 8.90 -11.30 5.39
C LEU A 49 9.98 -11.89 4.48
N SER A 50 9.99 -13.20 4.27
CA SER A 50 11.00 -13.87 3.45
C SER A 50 10.53 -14.03 2.01
N PRO A 51 11.31 -13.58 1.02
CA PRO A 51 11.01 -13.86 -0.37
C PRO A 51 11.10 -15.36 -0.65
N ARG A 52 10.10 -15.91 -1.32
CA ARG A 52 10.17 -17.27 -1.89
C ARG A 52 11.17 -17.32 -3.05
N PRO A 53 11.60 -18.52 -3.50
CA PRO A 53 12.49 -18.63 -4.66
C PRO A 53 11.94 -17.88 -5.89
N GLY A 54 12.72 -16.93 -6.42
CA GLY A 54 12.33 -16.09 -7.56
C GLY A 54 11.54 -14.82 -7.20
N ALA A 55 11.11 -14.68 -5.93
CA ALA A 55 10.52 -13.46 -5.43
C ALA A 55 11.59 -12.42 -5.06
N ARG A 56 11.17 -11.17 -4.92
CA ARG A 56 12.00 -10.06 -4.44
C ARG A 56 11.17 -9.09 -3.60
N TRP A 57 11.82 -8.09 -3.01
CA TRP A 57 11.14 -7.00 -2.34
C TRP A 57 11.35 -5.67 -3.07
N PHE A 58 10.47 -4.71 -2.82
CA PHE A 58 10.59 -3.32 -3.28
C PHE A 58 9.89 -2.40 -2.27
N SER A 59 10.51 -1.27 -1.92
CA SER A 59 9.87 -0.26 -1.07
C SER A 59 9.16 0.79 -1.89
N GLU A 60 8.10 1.40 -1.35
CA GLU A 60 7.43 2.56 -1.97
C GLU A 60 6.80 2.24 -3.35
N SER A 61 6.17 1.07 -3.49
CA SER A 61 5.55 0.67 -4.76
C SER A 61 4.17 1.30 -4.94
N TRP A 62 3.80 1.60 -6.19
CA TRP A 62 2.45 2.03 -6.54
C TRP A 62 1.60 0.84 -6.96
N LEU A 63 0.57 0.55 -6.16
CA LEU A 63 -0.40 -0.49 -6.45
C LEU A 63 -1.53 0.06 -7.33
N PRO A 64 -1.93 -0.67 -8.38
CA PRO A 64 -3.10 -0.32 -9.17
C PRO A 64 -4.37 -0.40 -8.31
N SER A 65 -5.32 0.50 -8.59
CA SER A 65 -6.64 0.53 -7.96
C SER A 65 -7.72 0.12 -8.96
N ALA A 66 -8.76 -0.56 -8.49
CA ALA A 66 -9.98 -0.80 -9.26
C ALA A 66 -10.81 0.49 -9.43
N PHE A 67 -10.49 1.53 -8.64
CA PHE A 67 -11.22 2.79 -8.56
C PHE A 67 -10.49 3.94 -9.29
N LEU A 68 -9.66 3.63 -10.29
CA LEU A 68 -9.00 4.63 -11.13
C LEU A 68 -10.02 5.45 -11.95
N PRO A 69 -9.67 6.67 -12.40
CA PRO A 69 -10.56 7.52 -13.18
C PRO A 69 -11.05 6.85 -14.46
N ARG A 70 -12.37 6.85 -14.69
CA ARG A 70 -12.99 6.38 -15.93
C ARG A 70 -12.96 7.44 -17.03
N TYR A 71 -13.06 8.70 -16.62
CA TYR A 71 -13.04 9.88 -17.46
C TYR A 71 -12.42 11.06 -16.69
N ARG A 72 -12.09 12.15 -17.40
CA ARG A 72 -11.51 13.35 -16.79
C ARG A 72 -12.50 13.99 -15.82
N GLY A 73 -12.08 14.19 -14.57
CA GLY A 73 -12.93 14.80 -13.54
C GLY A 73 -13.89 13.83 -12.85
N ASP A 74 -13.70 12.51 -13.02
CA ASP A 74 -14.43 11.48 -12.28
C ASP A 74 -14.30 11.69 -10.76
N ARG A 75 -15.40 12.12 -10.12
CA ARG A 75 -15.43 12.47 -8.70
C ARG A 75 -15.37 11.26 -7.78
N LEU A 76 -15.66 10.07 -8.31
CA LEU A 76 -15.52 8.83 -7.58
C LEU A 76 -14.09 8.30 -7.67
N ALA A 77 -13.28 8.79 -8.60
CA ALA A 77 -11.97 8.22 -8.82
C ALA A 77 -11.00 8.42 -7.65
N GLU A 78 -10.05 7.50 -7.57
CA GLU A 78 -8.90 7.52 -6.70
C GLU A 78 -7.61 7.40 -7.53
N ALA A 79 -6.52 7.88 -6.96
CA ALA A 79 -5.19 7.59 -7.49
C ALA A 79 -4.80 6.13 -7.19
N ARG A 80 -3.66 5.71 -7.72
CA ARG A 80 -2.99 4.49 -7.26
C ARG A 80 -2.71 4.59 -5.75
N SER A 81 -2.68 3.45 -5.08
CA SER A 81 -2.31 3.39 -3.65
C SER A 81 -0.82 3.18 -3.52
N HIS A 82 -0.22 3.81 -2.52
CA HIS A 82 1.18 3.68 -2.22
C HIS A 82 1.35 2.67 -1.08
N ALA A 83 2.16 1.65 -1.27
CA ALA A 83 2.52 0.69 -0.23
C ALA A 83 3.94 0.98 0.28
N ASP A 84 4.15 0.90 1.60
CA ASP A 84 5.46 1.14 2.21
C ASP A 84 6.47 0.08 1.73
N GLY A 85 6.02 -1.17 1.57
CA GLY A 85 6.78 -2.22 0.91
C GLY A 85 5.92 -3.30 0.26
N VAL A 86 6.53 -4.03 -0.66
CA VAL A 86 5.97 -5.20 -1.32
C VAL A 86 7.01 -6.30 -1.41
N LEU A 87 6.55 -7.54 -1.33
CA LEU A 87 7.39 -8.74 -1.42
C LEU A 87 6.64 -9.81 -2.23
N GLY A 88 7.32 -10.43 -3.20
CA GLY A 88 6.71 -11.42 -4.07
C GLY A 88 7.28 -11.45 -5.49
N HIS A 89 6.52 -12.06 -6.39
CA HIS A 89 6.92 -12.26 -7.79
C HIS A 89 6.31 -11.17 -8.67
N PHE A 90 7.01 -10.05 -8.78
CA PHE A 90 6.52 -8.88 -9.52
C PHE A 90 7.63 -8.17 -10.27
N THR A 91 7.22 -7.43 -11.29
CA THR A 91 8.02 -6.40 -11.93
C THR A 91 7.57 -5.01 -11.47
N ILE A 92 8.49 -4.05 -11.48
CA ILE A 92 8.15 -2.64 -11.27
C ILE A 92 8.30 -1.98 -12.63
N GLY A 93 7.24 -1.32 -13.08
CA GLY A 93 7.11 -0.73 -14.41
C GLY A 93 8.00 0.49 -14.64
N ASP A 94 7.64 1.29 -15.66
CA ASP A 94 8.48 2.34 -16.24
C ASP A 94 9.11 3.31 -15.21
N PRO A 95 10.36 3.76 -15.47
CA PRO A 95 11.08 4.71 -14.62
C PRO A 95 10.25 5.99 -14.43
N GLY A 96 9.64 6.14 -13.24
CA GLY A 96 8.86 7.33 -12.88
C GLY A 96 7.51 7.03 -12.22
N THR A 97 6.92 5.86 -12.44
CA THR A 97 5.65 5.52 -11.78
C THR A 97 5.76 4.44 -10.71
N ALA A 98 6.89 3.72 -10.65
CA ALA A 98 7.11 2.58 -9.75
C ALA A 98 5.89 1.65 -9.61
N GLY A 99 5.17 1.44 -10.72
CA GLY A 99 3.93 0.68 -10.74
C GLY A 99 4.20 -0.81 -10.64
N LEU A 100 3.51 -1.50 -9.72
CA LEU A 100 3.65 -2.95 -9.56
C LEU A 100 2.84 -3.71 -10.61
N THR A 101 3.49 -4.67 -11.27
CA THR A 101 2.85 -5.67 -12.13
C THR A 101 3.22 -7.07 -11.63
N LEU A 102 2.22 -7.88 -11.28
CA LEU A 102 2.45 -9.24 -10.83
C LEU A 102 2.83 -10.14 -12.01
N GLN A 103 3.77 -11.06 -11.78
CA GLN A 103 4.19 -12.02 -12.81
C GLN A 103 3.10 -13.10 -13.06
N PRO A 104 2.98 -13.63 -14.29
CA PRO A 104 1.94 -14.61 -14.63
C PRO A 104 2.04 -15.96 -13.89
N ASP A 105 3.18 -16.28 -13.30
CA ASP A 105 3.46 -17.49 -12.52
C ASP A 105 3.63 -17.20 -11.02
N ALA A 106 3.33 -15.96 -10.59
CA ALA A 106 3.52 -15.52 -9.21
C ALA A 106 2.78 -16.42 -8.20
N SER A 107 3.51 -16.86 -7.18
CA SER A 107 2.96 -17.63 -6.05
C SER A 107 2.96 -16.86 -4.73
N GLN A 108 3.56 -15.67 -4.70
CA GLN A 108 3.69 -14.82 -3.52
C GLN A 108 3.41 -13.36 -3.88
N LEU A 109 2.54 -12.72 -3.10
CA LEU A 109 2.30 -11.29 -3.07
C LEU A 109 1.97 -10.86 -1.64
N VAL A 110 2.88 -10.11 -1.03
CA VAL A 110 2.76 -9.55 0.31
C VAL A 110 2.85 -8.04 0.19
N VAL A 111 1.82 -7.34 0.66
CA VAL A 111 1.80 -5.88 0.77
C VAL A 111 2.06 -5.50 2.22
N ILE A 112 2.94 -4.54 2.44
CA ILE A 112 3.42 -4.16 3.78
C ILE A 112 3.13 -2.69 4.02
N GLU A 113 2.50 -2.42 5.16
CA GLU A 113 2.26 -1.08 5.69
C GLU A 113 3.03 -0.92 6.99
N ALA A 114 4.05 -0.06 6.99
CA ALA A 114 4.94 0.19 8.11
C ALA A 114 4.49 1.45 8.87
N LYS A 115 4.42 1.37 10.20
CA LYS A 115 4.01 2.48 11.06
C LYS A 115 4.93 2.53 12.28
N LEU A 116 5.35 3.72 12.70
CA LEU A 116 5.95 3.92 14.03
C LEU A 116 4.91 4.48 14.99
N PHE A 117 4.44 5.69 14.75
CA PHE A 117 3.46 6.37 15.62
C PHE A 117 2.16 6.74 14.91
N ALA A 118 2.15 6.73 13.58
CA ALA A 118 0.96 7.01 12.80
C ALA A 118 -0.07 5.86 12.92
N ARG A 119 -1.35 6.21 12.73
CA ARG A 119 -2.39 5.22 12.43
C ARG A 119 -2.38 4.96 10.93
N LEU A 120 -3.11 3.93 10.49
CA LEU A 120 -3.48 3.81 9.10
C LEU A 120 -4.27 5.05 8.66
N SER A 121 -4.06 5.49 7.42
CA SER A 121 -4.82 6.60 6.85
C SER A 121 -6.32 6.26 6.86
N THR A 122 -7.14 7.14 7.44
CA THR A 122 -8.56 6.88 7.72
C THR A 122 -9.45 6.88 6.47
N GLY A 123 -8.95 7.37 5.34
CA GLY A 123 -9.73 7.46 4.12
C GLY A 123 -9.09 8.34 3.06
N VAL A 124 -9.78 8.48 1.93
CA VAL A 124 -9.40 9.38 0.84
C VAL A 124 -10.43 10.49 0.71
N ARG A 125 -10.05 11.59 0.04
CA ARG A 125 -10.91 12.78 -0.12
C ARG A 125 -12.32 12.45 -0.63
N ASN A 126 -12.43 11.53 -1.59
CA ASN A 126 -13.70 11.16 -2.22
C ASN A 126 -14.41 9.98 -1.53
N ALA A 127 -13.77 9.34 -0.55
CA ALA A 127 -14.33 8.26 0.25
C ALA A 127 -13.67 8.23 1.64
N PRO A 128 -14.11 9.10 2.57
CA PRO A 128 -13.54 9.20 3.92
C PRO A 128 -13.67 7.95 4.79
N TYR A 129 -14.48 6.97 4.35
CA TYR A 129 -14.68 5.69 5.03
C TYR A 129 -13.77 4.57 4.47
N PHE A 130 -13.04 4.84 3.38
CA PHE A 130 -12.24 3.86 2.65
C PHE A 130 -10.76 4.00 3.04
N ASP A 131 -10.45 3.51 4.25
CA ASP A 131 -9.12 3.61 4.85
C ASP A 131 -8.04 2.81 4.12
N GLN A 132 -6.81 2.94 4.62
CA GLN A 132 -5.63 2.29 4.04
C GLN A 132 -5.72 0.77 4.02
N ALA A 133 -6.21 0.09 5.06
CA ALA A 133 -6.30 -1.37 5.04
C ALA A 133 -7.29 -1.85 3.97
N ALA A 134 -8.46 -1.22 3.90
CA ALA A 134 -9.46 -1.53 2.88
C ALA A 134 -8.92 -1.24 1.46
N ARG A 135 -8.20 -0.13 1.29
CA ARG A 135 -7.53 0.22 0.03
C ARG A 135 -6.47 -0.79 -0.37
N SER A 136 -5.59 -1.18 0.55
CA SER A 136 -4.50 -2.10 0.25
C SER A 136 -5.05 -3.48 -0.17
N VAL A 137 -6.06 -4.02 0.52
CA VAL A 137 -6.70 -5.29 0.09
C VAL A 137 -7.43 -5.16 -1.25
N ALA A 138 -8.13 -4.06 -1.50
CA ALA A 138 -8.75 -3.82 -2.81
C ALA A 138 -7.70 -3.72 -3.93
N CYS A 139 -6.54 -3.10 -3.64
CA CYS A 139 -5.44 -3.03 -4.60
C CYS A 139 -4.79 -4.39 -4.83
N ILE A 140 -4.65 -5.24 -3.81
CA ILE A 140 -4.20 -6.65 -3.98
C ILE A 140 -5.12 -7.38 -4.97
N ALA A 141 -6.45 -7.27 -4.81
CA ALA A 141 -7.41 -7.90 -5.71
C ALA A 141 -7.29 -7.35 -7.15
N GLU A 142 -7.06 -6.05 -7.31
CA GLU A 142 -6.84 -5.45 -8.64
C GLU A 142 -5.52 -5.89 -9.27
N VAL A 143 -4.45 -6.04 -8.49
CA VAL A 143 -3.16 -6.60 -8.96
C VAL A 143 -3.36 -8.01 -9.51
N LEU A 144 -4.05 -8.86 -8.74
CA LEU A 144 -4.38 -10.23 -9.13
C LEU A 144 -5.21 -10.28 -10.42
N ARG A 145 -6.26 -9.45 -10.52
CA ARG A 145 -7.08 -9.33 -11.72
C ARG A 145 -6.28 -8.97 -12.96
N ARG A 146 -5.44 -7.94 -12.86
CA ARG A 146 -4.64 -7.48 -14.00
C ARG A 146 -3.67 -8.53 -14.50
N ALA A 147 -3.18 -9.40 -13.62
CA ALA A 147 -2.32 -10.52 -13.97
C ALA A 147 -3.10 -11.79 -14.36
N GLY A 148 -4.43 -11.80 -14.26
CA GLY A 148 -5.22 -13.01 -14.48
C GLY A 148 -4.94 -14.13 -13.47
N ARG A 149 -4.49 -13.78 -12.26
CA ARG A 149 -4.09 -14.75 -11.22
C ARG A 149 -5.17 -14.88 -10.15
N PRO A 150 -5.89 -16.01 -10.04
CA PRO A 150 -6.87 -16.20 -8.98
C PRO A 150 -6.18 -16.29 -7.62
N ALA A 151 -6.83 -15.79 -6.57
CA ALA A 151 -6.25 -15.74 -5.23
C ALA A 151 -5.87 -17.13 -4.69
N GLU A 152 -6.61 -18.17 -5.09
CA GLU A 152 -6.40 -19.56 -4.72
C GLU A 152 -5.08 -20.13 -5.27
N SER A 153 -4.55 -19.55 -6.35
CA SER A 153 -3.25 -19.94 -6.94
C SER A 153 -2.05 -19.36 -6.18
N MET A 154 -2.29 -18.44 -5.24
CA MET A 154 -1.25 -17.84 -4.41
C MET A 154 -0.98 -18.72 -3.20
N ASP A 155 0.29 -19.09 -2.99
CA ASP A 155 0.74 -19.77 -1.78
C ASP A 155 0.78 -18.77 -0.62
N ASP A 156 1.33 -17.59 -0.89
CA ASP A 156 1.40 -16.47 0.05
C ASP A 156 0.67 -15.25 -0.53
N LEU A 157 -0.39 -14.84 0.17
CA LEU A 157 -1.16 -13.64 -0.16
C LEU A 157 -1.47 -12.92 1.14
N ALA A 158 -0.83 -11.78 1.38
CA ALA A 158 -0.93 -11.13 2.69
C ALA A 158 -0.93 -9.60 2.63
N LEU A 159 -1.59 -9.01 3.62
CA LEU A 159 -1.40 -7.63 4.06
C LEU A 159 -0.76 -7.68 5.46
N LEU A 160 0.47 -7.20 5.56
CA LEU A 160 1.20 -7.10 6.82
C LEU A 160 1.23 -5.65 7.28
N ILE A 161 0.85 -5.42 8.53
CA ILE A 161 0.97 -4.11 9.19
C ILE A 161 2.08 -4.24 10.23
N LEU A 162 3.16 -3.47 10.06
CA LEU A 162 4.28 -3.45 10.99
C LEU A 162 4.18 -2.23 11.89
N ALA A 163 4.20 -2.43 13.21
CA ALA A 163 4.09 -1.35 14.18
C ALA A 163 4.83 -1.67 15.48
N PRO A 164 5.11 -0.69 16.37
CA PRO A 164 5.63 -1.00 17.69
C PRO A 164 4.68 -1.93 18.46
N GLN A 165 5.23 -2.87 19.23
CA GLN A 165 4.46 -3.86 19.99
C GLN A 165 3.35 -3.22 20.82
N ALA A 166 3.66 -2.15 21.57
CA ALA A 166 2.66 -1.43 22.37
C ALA A 166 1.46 -0.95 21.54
N ARG A 167 1.66 -0.56 20.27
CA ARG A 167 0.58 -0.11 19.38
C ARG A 167 -0.28 -1.27 18.87
N VAL A 168 0.34 -2.42 18.66
CA VAL A 168 -0.36 -3.66 18.29
C VAL A 168 -1.21 -4.13 19.46
N GLU A 169 -0.63 -4.19 20.67
CA GLU A 169 -1.29 -4.61 21.91
C GLU A 169 -2.43 -3.66 22.32
N ASP A 170 -2.26 -2.34 22.13
CA ASP A 170 -3.31 -1.34 22.33
C ASP A 170 -4.48 -1.49 21.32
N GLY A 171 -4.40 -2.42 20.36
CA GLY A 171 -5.44 -2.69 19.39
C GLY A 171 -5.68 -1.53 18.41
N VAL A 172 -4.68 -0.65 18.21
CA VAL A 172 -4.81 0.58 17.39
C VAL A 172 -5.30 0.30 15.97
N PHE A 173 -4.96 -0.88 15.44
CA PHE A 173 -5.29 -1.33 14.09
C PHE A 173 -6.40 -2.37 14.05
N ALA A 174 -6.85 -2.91 15.18
CA ALA A 174 -7.74 -4.07 15.24
C ALA A 174 -9.05 -3.84 14.48
N TRP A 175 -9.62 -2.65 14.61
CA TRP A 175 -10.88 -2.28 13.94
C TRP A 175 -10.72 -2.02 12.45
N ASP A 176 -9.60 -1.42 12.03
CA ASP A 176 -9.37 -1.06 10.63
C ASP A 176 -8.93 -2.26 9.81
N ALA A 177 -8.10 -3.13 10.40
CA ALA A 177 -7.58 -4.35 9.78
C ALA A 177 -8.51 -5.57 9.92
N ALA A 178 -9.62 -5.46 10.66
CA ALA A 178 -10.58 -6.56 10.78
C ALA A 178 -11.12 -6.96 9.39
N PRO A 179 -11.06 -8.26 9.01
CA PRO A 179 -11.48 -8.71 7.68
C PRO A 179 -12.89 -8.25 7.32
N GLU A 180 -13.87 -8.41 8.21
CA GLU A 180 -15.25 -7.98 7.95
C GLU A 180 -15.39 -6.45 7.81
N ALA A 181 -14.57 -5.67 8.53
CA ALA A 181 -14.57 -4.22 8.38
C ALA A 181 -14.06 -3.82 6.98
N ILE A 182 -12.97 -4.42 6.53
CA ILE A 182 -12.41 -4.24 5.18
C ILE A 182 -13.45 -4.58 4.12
N ARG A 183 -14.10 -5.76 4.21
CA ARG A 183 -15.13 -6.17 3.26
C ARG A 183 -16.29 -5.19 3.19
N ARG A 184 -16.80 -4.72 4.34
CA ARG A 184 -17.88 -3.72 4.37
C ARG A 184 -17.47 -2.41 3.72
N LYS A 185 -16.26 -1.90 4.02
CA LYS A 185 -15.74 -0.65 3.46
C LYS A 185 -15.57 -0.75 1.94
N VAL A 186 -15.02 -1.85 1.43
CA VAL A 186 -14.87 -2.08 -0.02
C VAL A 186 -16.21 -2.28 -0.71
N ARG A 187 -17.16 -3.00 -0.09
CA ARG A 187 -18.52 -3.16 -0.63
C ARG A 187 -19.22 -1.82 -0.77
N ARG A 188 -19.21 -1.01 0.29
CA ARG A 188 -19.75 0.36 0.25
C ARG A 188 -19.09 1.17 -0.86
N ARG A 189 -17.78 1.00 -1.06
CA ARG A 189 -17.05 1.67 -2.12
C ARG A 189 -17.49 1.23 -3.52
N VAL A 190 -17.81 -0.03 -3.71
CA VAL A 190 -18.36 -0.58 -4.97
C VAL A 190 -19.77 -0.05 -5.23
N GLU A 191 -20.60 0.07 -4.19
CA GLU A 191 -21.96 0.62 -4.29
C GLU A 191 -21.97 2.08 -4.80
N ASP A 192 -20.97 2.89 -4.44
CA ASP A 192 -20.81 4.26 -4.97
C ASP A 192 -20.73 4.29 -6.52
N TYR A 193 -20.32 3.19 -7.16
CA TYR A 193 -20.19 3.05 -8.61
C TYR A 193 -21.46 2.47 -9.29
N ALA A 194 -22.58 2.38 -8.57
CA ALA A 194 -23.90 2.04 -9.12
C ALA A 194 -23.91 0.78 -10.03
N GLY A 195 -23.20 -0.28 -9.61
CA GLY A 195 -23.18 -1.58 -10.30
C GLY A 195 -21.99 -1.79 -11.24
N GLU A 196 -21.28 -0.74 -11.66
CA GLU A 196 -20.14 -0.86 -12.59
C GLU A 196 -18.97 -1.71 -12.03
N ARG A 197 -18.90 -1.86 -10.71
CA ARG A 197 -17.83 -2.60 -10.01
C ARG A 197 -18.31 -3.93 -9.38
N ASP A 198 -19.55 -4.33 -9.61
CA ASP A 198 -20.12 -5.52 -8.97
C ASP A 198 -19.45 -6.81 -9.43
N THR A 199 -19.16 -6.94 -10.72
CA THR A 199 -18.46 -8.11 -11.27
C THR A 199 -17.05 -8.21 -10.70
N TRP A 200 -16.30 -7.10 -10.67
CA TRP A 200 -14.99 -7.04 -10.03
C TRP A 200 -15.06 -7.46 -8.56
N PHE A 201 -16.06 -6.96 -7.84
CA PHE A 201 -16.22 -7.26 -6.42
C PHE A 201 -16.47 -8.75 -6.19
N ARG A 202 -17.40 -9.36 -6.94
CA ARG A 202 -17.75 -10.78 -6.80
C ARG A 202 -16.64 -11.72 -7.26
N GLU A 203 -16.03 -11.43 -8.41
CA GLU A 203 -15.10 -12.36 -9.07
C GLU A 203 -13.65 -12.22 -8.60
N TRP A 204 -13.24 -11.02 -8.14
CA TRP A 204 -11.85 -10.75 -7.80
C TRP A 204 -11.67 -10.35 -6.34
N PHE A 205 -12.47 -9.41 -5.84
CA PHE A 205 -12.30 -8.95 -4.47
C PHE A 205 -12.75 -9.98 -3.43
N GLU A 206 -13.94 -10.57 -3.54
CA GLU A 206 -14.43 -11.51 -2.52
C GLU A 206 -13.52 -12.76 -2.37
N PRO A 207 -13.03 -13.42 -3.45
CA PRO A 207 -12.07 -14.51 -3.32
C PRO A 207 -10.75 -14.07 -2.69
N THR A 208 -10.22 -12.92 -3.13
CA THR A 208 -9.00 -12.33 -2.56
C THR A 208 -9.16 -12.06 -1.08
N TRP A 209 -10.25 -11.42 -0.66
CA TRP A 209 -10.54 -11.08 0.72
C TRP A 209 -10.65 -12.32 1.63
N ARG A 210 -11.23 -13.42 1.13
CA ARG A 210 -11.29 -14.70 1.89
C ARG A 210 -9.92 -15.35 2.06
N ARG A 211 -9.03 -15.14 1.09
CA ARG A 211 -7.73 -15.82 1.01
C ARG A 211 -6.58 -15.03 1.62
N VAL A 212 -6.67 -13.70 1.56
CA VAL A 212 -5.62 -12.81 2.04
C VAL A 212 -5.46 -12.94 3.55
N ASP A 213 -4.23 -13.12 3.97
CA ASP A 213 -3.85 -13.14 5.37
C ASP A 213 -3.56 -11.72 5.85
N ILE A 214 -4.28 -11.27 6.87
CA ILE A 214 -4.16 -9.90 7.38
C ILE A 214 -3.62 -9.97 8.79
N ARG A 215 -2.37 -9.52 8.96
CA ARG A 215 -1.67 -9.61 10.24
C ARG A 215 -1.06 -8.29 10.65
N CYS A 216 -1.09 -8.03 11.95
CA CYS A 216 -0.24 -7.03 12.58
C CYS A 216 0.96 -7.77 13.19
N LEU A 217 2.18 -7.36 12.85
CA LEU A 217 3.41 -7.85 13.45
C LEU A 217 4.11 -6.69 14.14
N SER A 218 4.76 -6.96 15.27
CA SER A 218 5.56 -5.93 15.92
C SER A 218 6.96 -5.81 15.31
N TRP A 219 7.54 -4.62 15.36
CA TRP A 219 8.95 -4.43 15.02
C TRP A 219 9.85 -5.25 15.95
N GLU A 220 9.50 -5.29 17.23
CA GLU A 220 10.22 -5.98 18.30
C GLU A 220 10.29 -7.49 18.06
N GLU A 221 9.17 -8.16 17.74
CA GLU A 221 9.16 -9.59 17.40
C GLU A 221 10.03 -9.89 16.17
N ILE A 222 10.00 -9.01 15.16
CA ILE A 222 10.82 -9.19 13.95
C ILE A 222 12.30 -9.06 14.30
N ILE A 223 12.67 -8.06 15.09
CA ILE A 223 14.05 -7.83 15.53
C ILE A 223 14.53 -9.00 16.40
N GLU A 224 13.68 -9.54 17.27
CA GLU A 224 13.98 -10.73 18.07
C GLU A 224 14.25 -11.96 17.20
N VAL A 225 13.44 -12.18 16.15
CA VAL A 225 13.70 -13.24 15.17
C VAL A 225 15.06 -13.06 14.50
N ILE A 226 15.41 -11.84 14.11
CA ILE A 226 16.73 -11.56 13.51
C ILE A 226 17.85 -11.82 14.52
N ALA A 227 17.71 -11.34 15.75
CA ALA A 227 18.68 -11.51 16.83
C ALA A 227 18.90 -12.99 17.17
N PHE A 228 17.85 -13.80 17.13
CA PHE A 228 17.94 -15.24 17.37
C PHE A 228 18.88 -15.95 16.37
N HIS A 229 18.84 -15.55 15.09
CA HIS A 229 19.71 -16.15 14.06
C HIS A 229 21.08 -15.48 13.95
N ARG A 230 21.14 -14.17 14.17
CA ARG A 230 22.32 -13.32 14.02
C ARG A 230 22.31 -12.24 15.10
N PRO A 231 22.83 -12.52 16.31
CA PRO A 231 22.78 -11.58 17.44
C PRO A 231 23.34 -10.20 17.10
N GLU A 232 24.43 -10.13 16.33
CA GLU A 232 25.07 -8.87 15.95
C GLU A 232 24.17 -8.04 15.03
N ALA A 233 23.50 -8.68 14.06
CA ALA A 233 22.57 -8.00 13.18
C ALA A 233 21.33 -7.51 13.95
N GLY A 234 20.80 -8.35 14.84
CA GLY A 234 19.69 -7.99 15.72
C GLY A 234 20.01 -6.76 16.56
N GLN A 235 21.20 -6.71 17.18
CA GLN A 235 21.64 -5.57 17.98
C GLN A 235 21.74 -4.26 17.15
N VAL A 236 22.30 -4.33 15.94
CA VAL A 236 22.42 -3.15 15.06
C VAL A 236 21.05 -2.64 14.65
N ILE A 237 20.13 -3.54 14.28
CA ILE A 237 18.78 -3.16 13.85
C ILE A 237 17.98 -2.63 15.05
N ASP A 238 18.09 -3.24 16.23
CA ASP A 238 17.46 -2.74 17.46
C ASP A 238 17.93 -1.32 17.81
N SER A 239 19.24 -1.07 17.72
CA SER A 239 19.80 0.27 17.91
C SER A 239 19.25 1.27 16.89
N PHE A 240 19.12 0.87 15.63
CA PHE A 240 18.50 1.71 14.58
C PHE A 240 17.02 1.98 14.87
N TYR A 241 16.28 0.95 15.29
CA TYR A 241 14.88 1.06 15.69
C TYR A 241 14.68 2.02 16.87
N GLY A 242 15.51 1.92 17.91
CA GLY A 242 15.50 2.86 19.04
C GLY A 242 15.69 4.32 18.60
N ARG A 243 16.55 4.57 17.60
CA ARG A 243 16.71 5.91 16.99
C ARG A 243 15.47 6.33 16.20
N CYS A 244 14.85 5.42 15.44
CA CYS A 244 13.56 5.69 14.78
C CYS A 244 12.49 6.12 15.79
N LEU A 245 12.37 5.42 16.92
CA LEU A 245 11.44 5.80 17.98
C LEU A 245 11.78 7.16 18.59
N HIS A 246 13.06 7.43 18.85
CA HIS A 246 13.52 8.69 19.43
C HIS A 246 13.17 9.90 18.55
N TYR A 247 13.53 9.85 17.26
CA TYR A 247 13.38 10.99 16.36
C TYR A 247 11.94 11.18 15.84
N ASN A 248 11.12 10.13 15.80
CA ASN A 248 9.72 10.22 15.36
C ASN A 248 8.71 10.32 16.51
N ARG A 249 9.15 10.32 17.77
CA ARG A 249 8.25 10.42 18.92
C ARG A 249 7.33 11.62 18.74
N PRO A 250 6.00 11.46 18.83
CA PRO A 250 5.08 12.57 18.77
C PRO A 250 5.48 13.55 19.85
N ARG A 251 6.00 14.71 19.45
CA ARG A 251 6.14 15.82 20.39
C ARG A 251 4.73 16.10 20.83
N ALA A 252 4.40 15.78 22.08
CA ALA A 252 3.18 16.26 22.71
C ALA A 252 3.13 17.72 22.32
N ARG A 253 2.15 18.10 21.48
CA ARG A 253 2.00 19.50 21.08
C ARG A 253 1.97 20.21 22.42
N ALA A 254 3.04 20.95 22.75
CA ALA A 254 3.04 21.80 23.90
C ALA A 254 1.75 22.58 23.72
N ALA A 255 0.80 22.37 24.63
CA ALA A 255 -0.50 23.00 24.58
C ALA A 255 -0.18 24.47 24.77
N PHE A 256 0.17 25.16 23.69
CA PHE A 256 0.39 26.59 23.69
C PHE A 256 -0.98 27.14 24.10
N PRO A 257 -1.09 27.78 25.28
CA PRO A 257 -2.32 28.43 25.67
C PRO A 257 -2.41 29.72 24.84
N GLY A 258 -2.78 29.59 23.58
CA GLY A 258 -2.60 30.66 22.60
C GLY A 258 -3.68 30.65 21.53
N ARG A 259 -4.76 31.39 21.82
CA ARG A 259 -5.87 31.76 20.93
C ARG A 259 -6.76 30.61 20.45
N ARG A 260 -7.88 30.45 21.17
CA ARG A 260 -9.16 30.04 20.57
C ARG A 260 -9.45 31.03 19.43
N PHE A 261 -9.15 30.67 18.19
CA PHE A 261 -9.82 31.29 17.06
C PHE A 261 -11.28 30.82 17.13
N GLY A 262 -12.18 31.77 17.39
CA GLY A 262 -13.61 31.51 17.47
C GLY A 262 -14.10 30.79 16.24
N SER A 263 -14.75 29.64 16.46
CA SER A 263 -15.58 29.01 15.44
C SER A 263 -16.71 29.97 15.11
N ALA A 264 -16.74 30.39 13.85
CA ALA A 264 -17.79 31.20 13.25
C ALA A 264 -19.16 30.55 13.49
N GLY A 265 -19.99 31.24 14.26
CA GLY A 265 -21.36 30.87 14.56
C GLY A 265 -22.17 32.11 14.90
N GLU A 266 -22.01 33.19 14.14
CA GLU A 266 -22.90 34.36 14.19
C GLU A 266 -22.66 35.24 12.95
N ARG A 267 -23.37 34.94 11.87
CA ARG A 267 -23.75 35.93 10.84
C ARG A 267 -25.19 35.64 10.42
N GLY A 268 -26.11 36.20 11.19
CA GLY A 268 -27.43 36.53 10.70
C GLY A 268 -27.37 37.87 9.95
N GLU A 269 -28.35 38.02 9.06
CA GLU A 269 -28.77 39.21 8.32
C GLU A 269 -28.04 39.60 7.02
N ALA A 270 -28.83 39.39 5.95
CA ALA A 270 -28.59 39.73 4.58
C ALA A 270 -28.86 41.22 4.33
N ALA A 271 -27.90 41.90 3.69
CA ALA A 271 -28.17 43.12 2.96
C ALA A 271 -28.13 42.79 1.46
N ALA A 272 -29.27 43.00 0.80
CA ALA A 272 -29.45 42.85 -0.63
C ALA A 272 -28.59 43.86 -1.40
N ILE A 273 -27.80 43.37 -2.37
CA ILE A 273 -27.20 44.21 -3.41
C ILE A 273 -27.78 43.76 -4.74
N VAL A 274 -28.56 44.68 -5.31
CA VAL A 274 -29.09 44.66 -6.68
C VAL A 274 -27.92 44.85 -7.65
N LEU A 275 -27.79 43.97 -8.64
CA LEU A 275 -26.90 44.17 -9.80
C LEU A 275 -27.73 44.16 -11.09
N PRO A 276 -27.46 45.10 -12.02
CA PRO A 276 -28.26 45.25 -13.24
C PRO A 276 -27.85 44.28 -14.34
N SER A 277 -28.88 43.90 -15.10
CA SER A 277 -28.87 43.10 -16.31
C SER A 277 -28.09 43.77 -17.45
N GLY A 278 -27.33 42.97 -18.21
CA GLY A 278 -26.94 43.33 -19.57
C GLY A 278 -25.58 42.77 -19.99
N LEU A 279 -25.60 41.82 -20.93
CA LEU A 279 -24.85 41.82 -22.20
C LEU A 279 -24.70 40.40 -22.78
N GLY A 280 -25.37 40.19 -23.92
CA GLY A 280 -24.82 39.58 -25.14
C GLY A 280 -24.51 38.07 -25.19
N PRO A 281 -25.08 37.31 -26.14
CA PRO A 281 -24.67 35.94 -26.43
C PRO A 281 -23.48 35.92 -27.41
N PRO A 282 -22.47 35.05 -27.24
CA PRO A 282 -21.50 34.78 -28.29
C PRO A 282 -21.96 33.61 -29.19
N VAL A 283 -22.23 33.97 -30.43
CA VAL A 283 -21.79 33.37 -31.71
C VAL A 283 -21.45 31.88 -31.72
N ALA A 284 -22.20 31.17 -32.58
CA ALA A 284 -22.02 29.79 -33.01
C ALA A 284 -20.65 29.53 -33.65
N ALA A 285 -19.99 28.45 -33.24
CA ALA A 285 -18.81 27.89 -33.89
C ALA A 285 -19.21 26.68 -34.74
N SER A 286 -18.67 26.70 -35.96
CA SER A 286 -18.90 25.86 -37.13
C SER A 286 -18.59 24.37 -36.95
N GLU A 287 -19.41 23.57 -37.61
CA GLU A 287 -19.22 22.16 -37.97
C GLU A 287 -17.88 21.95 -38.69
N GLN A 288 -17.10 20.95 -38.24
CA GLN A 288 -16.04 20.33 -39.02
C GLN A 288 -16.41 18.86 -39.27
N GLN A 289 -16.45 18.51 -40.56
CA GLN A 289 -16.68 17.18 -41.09
C GLN A 289 -15.54 16.20 -40.75
N PRO A 290 -15.82 14.89 -40.72
CA PRO A 290 -14.86 13.86 -40.31
C PRO A 290 -13.92 13.42 -41.44
N VAL A 291 -12.67 13.11 -41.04
CA VAL A 291 -11.62 12.48 -41.85
C VAL A 291 -11.88 10.96 -41.93
N PRO A 292 -11.70 10.30 -43.08
CA PRO A 292 -11.95 8.86 -43.21
C PRO A 292 -10.85 8.01 -42.54
N ARG A 293 -11.30 6.93 -41.87
CA ARG A 293 -10.48 5.86 -41.27
C ARG A 293 -9.83 5.02 -42.37
N ALA A 294 -8.52 4.80 -42.25
CA ALA A 294 -7.80 3.77 -42.98
C ALA A 294 -8.07 2.39 -42.35
N GLU A 295 -8.20 1.40 -43.22
CA GLU A 295 -8.43 -0.02 -42.96
C GLU A 295 -7.19 -0.65 -42.30
N GLU A 296 -7.37 -1.33 -41.17
CA GLU A 296 -6.37 -2.25 -40.60
C GLU A 296 -6.79 -3.69 -40.92
N GLY A 297 -5.87 -4.37 -41.61
CA GLY A 297 -5.98 -5.77 -42.01
C GLY A 297 -5.79 -6.73 -40.84
N ASP A 298 -6.62 -7.76 -40.88
CA ASP A 298 -6.59 -8.99 -40.11
C ASP A 298 -5.33 -9.81 -40.45
N PRO A 299 -4.67 -10.41 -39.44
CA PRO A 299 -4.38 -11.83 -39.60
C PRO A 299 -4.67 -12.65 -38.32
N SER A 300 -5.64 -13.55 -38.45
CA SER A 300 -5.56 -14.98 -38.10
C SER A 300 -4.13 -15.45 -37.76
N GLY A 301 -3.83 -16.08 -36.63
CA GLY A 301 -4.61 -17.07 -35.89
C GLY A 301 -4.00 -18.45 -36.13
N GLN A 302 -3.17 -18.94 -35.18
CA GLN A 302 -3.07 -20.34 -34.72
C GLN A 302 -1.89 -20.52 -33.75
N ALA A 303 -2.20 -21.00 -32.54
CA ALA A 303 -1.24 -21.52 -31.57
C ALA A 303 -1.57 -23.01 -31.30
N PRO A 304 -0.57 -23.89 -31.13
CA PRO A 304 -0.81 -25.30 -30.81
C PRO A 304 -0.91 -25.54 -29.29
N GLN A 305 -1.73 -26.54 -28.98
CA GLN A 305 -2.07 -27.07 -27.66
C GLN A 305 -0.84 -27.62 -26.91
N GLN A 306 -0.78 -27.38 -25.59
CA GLN A 306 0.10 -28.12 -24.67
C GLN A 306 -0.71 -28.85 -23.61
N GLY A 307 -0.34 -30.12 -23.41
CA GLY A 307 -0.96 -31.06 -22.48
C GLY A 307 -0.57 -30.80 -21.02
N SER A 308 -1.48 -31.20 -20.13
CA SER A 308 -1.34 -31.12 -18.68
C SER A 308 -0.80 -32.44 -18.11
N LEU A 309 0.17 -32.34 -17.20
CA LEU A 309 0.55 -33.39 -16.27
C LEU A 309 0.54 -32.79 -14.87
N GLY A 310 -0.44 -33.22 -14.07
CA GLY A 310 -0.62 -32.80 -12.69
C GLY A 310 0.27 -33.57 -11.73
N VAL A 311 0.80 -32.87 -10.73
CA VAL A 311 1.33 -33.47 -9.49
C VAL A 311 0.83 -32.64 -8.32
N ALA A 312 0.07 -33.29 -7.44
CA ALA A 312 -0.46 -32.72 -6.21
C ALA A 312 0.55 -32.87 -5.07
N LEU A 313 0.83 -31.79 -4.34
CA LEU A 313 1.56 -31.82 -3.07
C LEU A 313 0.72 -31.21 -1.95
N LYS A 314 0.60 -31.97 -0.86
CA LYS A 314 -0.21 -31.71 0.33
C LYS A 314 0.40 -30.62 1.21
N LYS A 315 -0.44 -29.72 1.71
CA LYS A 315 -0.13 -28.70 2.74
C LYS A 315 0.03 -29.35 4.12
N GLY A 316 1.12 -29.02 4.81
CA GLY A 316 1.40 -29.42 6.20
C GLY A 316 1.08 -28.27 7.18
N ALA A 317 0.38 -28.62 8.25
CA ALA A 317 -0.01 -27.73 9.35
C ALA A 317 1.16 -27.48 10.32
N TRP A 318 1.25 -26.26 10.84
CA TRP A 318 2.19 -25.86 11.89
C TRP A 318 1.74 -26.46 13.23
N GLN A 319 2.48 -27.46 13.72
CA GLN A 319 2.40 -27.89 15.12
C GLN A 319 3.54 -27.25 15.90
N SER A 320 3.16 -26.62 17.01
CA SER A 320 4.03 -26.08 18.05
C SER A 320 4.90 -27.19 18.65
N ILE A 321 6.21 -26.95 18.70
CA ILE A 321 7.17 -27.83 19.39
C ILE A 321 7.27 -27.35 20.85
N PRO A 322 7.09 -28.22 21.86
CA PRO A 322 7.31 -27.87 23.25
C PRO A 322 8.82 -27.87 23.55
N THR A 323 9.27 -26.80 24.20
CA THR A 323 10.61 -26.67 24.77
C THR A 323 10.79 -27.60 25.97
N LYS A 324 11.93 -28.30 26.00
CA LYS A 324 12.56 -28.82 27.22
C LYS A 324 13.92 -28.16 27.36
#